data_AF-A0A947EVQ8-F1
#
_entry.id   AF-A0A947EVQ8-F1
#
_cell.length_a   1.000
_cell.length_b   1.000
_cell.length_c   1.000
_cell.angle_alpha   90.00
_cell.angle_beta   90.00
_cell.angle_gamma   90.00
#
_symmetry.space_group_name_H-M   'P 1'
#
loop_
_entity.id
_entity.type
_entity.pdbx_description
1 polymer ?
#
loop_
_entity_poly.entity_id
_entity_poly.type
_entity_poly.pdbx_seq_one_letter_code
_entity_poly.pdbx_strand_id
1 'polypeptide(L)' 'MPKKIRLGIIGGGGESLIGVLHRVAAFINDNYEIVGAVFNPDFEKNIGFAREIDVPTNRIYK' A
#
# COMPACT_ATOMS: atom_id res chain seq x y z
N MET A 1 9.23 5.10 -20.94
CA MET A 1 8.96 5.69 -19.62
C MET A 1 10.00 5.16 -18.64
N PRO A 2 10.53 6.00 -17.73
CA PRO A 2 11.39 5.51 -16.65
C PRO A 2 10.63 4.48 -15.80
N LYS A 3 11.35 3.49 -15.28
CA LYS A 3 10.77 2.40 -14.50
C LYS A 3 10.36 2.95 -13.12
N LYS A 4 9.10 2.71 -12.71
CA LYS A 4 8.61 3.09 -11.38
C LYS A 4 9.40 2.38 -10.28
N ILE A 5 9.60 3.09 -9.18
CA ILE A 5 10.22 2.54 -7.97
C ILE A 5 9.18 1.64 -7.29
N ARG A 6 9.56 0.40 -7.01
CA ARG A 6 8.71 -0.58 -6.34
C ARG A 6 8.67 -0.26 -4.84
N LEU A 7 7.50 0.10 -4.34
CA LEU A 7 7.28 0.53 -2.96
C LEU A 7 6.60 -0.57 -2.15
N GLY A 8 7.05 -0.75 -0.91
CA GLY A 8 6.37 -1.52 0.13
C GLY A 8 5.94 -0.62 1.28
N ILE A 9 4.77 -0.87 1.87
CA ILE A 9 4.23 -0.07 2.98
C ILE A 9 4.07 -0.94 4.22
N ILE A 10 4.47 -0.43 5.38
CA ILE A 10 4.26 -1.07 6.69
C ILE A 10 3.46 -0.10 7.57
N GLY A 11 2.34 -0.56 8.10
CA GLY A 11 1.33 0.27 8.74
C GLY A 11 0.48 1.07 7.73
N GLY A 12 -0.16 2.15 8.17
CA GLY A 12 -0.90 3.04 7.28
C GLY A 12 -2.17 2.44 6.65
N GLY A 13 -2.83 1.48 7.32
CA GLY A 13 -4.08 0.87 6.86
C GLY A 13 -5.29 1.83 6.78
N GLY A 14 -6.49 1.29 6.56
CA GLY A 14 -7.68 2.08 6.18
C GLY A 14 -8.05 3.25 7.10
N GLU A 15 -7.82 3.13 8.41
CA GLU A 15 -8.13 4.19 9.38
C GLU A 15 -6.99 5.23 9.56
N SER A 16 -5.87 5.06 8.85
CA SER A 16 -4.70 5.92 9.01
C SER A 16 -4.70 7.11 8.06
N LEU A 17 -4.88 8.32 8.61
CA LEU A 17 -4.71 9.57 7.87
C LEU A 17 -3.27 9.73 7.32
N ILE A 18 -2.26 9.32 8.11
CA ILE A 18 -0.85 9.35 7.69
C ILE A 18 -0.61 8.38 6.52
N GLY A 19 -1.22 7.19 6.56
CA GLY A 19 -1.16 6.21 5.48
C GLY A 19 -1.70 6.74 4.16
N VAL A 20 -2.85 7.42 4.19
CA VAL A 20 -3.44 8.07 3.01
C VAL A 20 -2.49 9.12 2.43
N LEU A 21 -1.95 10.01 3.27
CA LEU A 21 -1.02 11.06 2.85
C LEU A 21 0.23 10.49 2.16
N HIS A 22 0.85 9.45 2.72
CA HIS A 22 2.02 8.81 2.09
C HIS A 22 1.69 8.15 0.75
N ARG A 23 0.54 7.47 0.62
CA ARG A 23 0.11 6.89 -0.66
C ARG A 23 -0.15 7.96 -1.72
N VAL A 24 -0.81 9.06 -1.33
CA VAL A 24 -1.02 10.21 -2.23
C VAL A 24 0.32 10.77 -2.67
N ALA A 25 1.24 11.04 -1.74
CA ALA A 25 2.57 11.56 -2.07
C ALA A 25 3.36 10.64 -3.02
N ALA A 26 3.27 9.33 -2.83
CA ALA A 26 3.88 8.34 -3.73
C ALA A 26 3.26 8.37 -5.14
N PHE A 27 1.98 8.73 -5.25
CA PHE A 27 1.25 8.81 -6.52
C PHE A 27 1.45 10.14 -7.26
N ILE A 28 1.65 11.27 -6.57
CA ILE A 28 1.66 12.64 -7.17
C ILE A 28 2.56 12.75 -8.41
N ASN A 29 3.76 12.17 -8.37
CA ASN A 29 4.73 12.26 -9.47
C ASN A 29 4.78 10.98 -10.34
N ASP A 30 3.87 10.04 -10.13
CA ASP A 30 3.85 8.73 -10.79
C ASP A 30 5.18 7.93 -10.70
N ASN A 31 5.99 8.23 -9.68
CA ASN A 31 7.33 7.68 -9.51
C ASN A 31 7.33 6.28 -8.87
N TYR A 32 6.23 5.89 -8.21
CA TYR A 32 6.16 4.70 -7.39
C TYR A 32 5.02 3.77 -7.81
N GLU A 33 5.24 2.48 -7.60
CA GLU A 33 4.22 1.43 -7.72
C GLU A 33 4.20 0.66 -6.41
N ILE A 34 3.04 0.60 -5.74
CA ILE A 34 2.88 -0.19 -4.52
C ILE A 34 2.74 -1.65 -4.92
N VAL A 35 3.76 -2.45 -4.61
CA VAL A 35 3.82 -3.87 -5.02
C VAL A 35 3.68 -4.83 -3.85
N GLY A 36 3.49 -4.33 -2.63
CA GLY A 36 3.30 -5.15 -1.42
C GLY A 36 3.14 -4.31 -0.16
N ALA A 37 2.58 -4.90 0.90
CA ALA A 37 2.32 -4.18 2.13
C ALA A 37 2.04 -5.07 3.35
N VAL A 38 2.09 -4.46 4.53
CA VAL A 38 1.55 -4.93 5.80
C VAL A 38 0.79 -3.78 6.45
N PHE A 39 -0.50 -3.65 6.14
CA PHE A 39 -1.32 -2.52 6.59
C PHE A 39 -1.84 -2.65 8.02
N ASN A 40 -2.03 -3.88 8.49
CA ASN A 40 -2.60 -4.20 9.79
C ASN A 40 -1.95 -5.49 10.35
N PRO A 41 -1.73 -5.60 11.68
CA PRO A 41 -1.33 -6.86 12.30
C PRO A 41 -2.40 -7.96 12.20
N ASP A 42 -3.67 -7.60 12.09
CA ASP A 42 -4.74 -8.54 11.76
C ASP A 42 -4.73 -8.82 10.25
N PHE A 43 -4.41 -10.06 9.87
CA PHE A 43 -4.23 -10.44 8.47
C PHE A 43 -5.52 -10.31 7.64
N GLU A 44 -6.69 -10.55 8.23
CA GLU A 44 -7.96 -10.41 7.52
C GLU A 44 -8.26 -8.94 7.21
N LYS A 45 -7.98 -8.05 8.17
CA LYS A 45 -8.04 -6.59 7.94
C LYS A 45 -6.98 -6.13 6.94
N ASN A 46 -5.78 -6.70 6.99
CA ASN A 46 -4.68 -6.37 6.09
C ASN A 46 -5.02 -6.70 4.63
N ILE A 47 -5.43 -7.94 4.35
CA ILE A 47 -5.78 -8.37 2.99
C ILE A 47 -7.08 -7.73 2.50
N GLY A 48 -8.05 -7.52 3.41
CA GLY A 48 -9.29 -6.81 3.11
C GLY A 48 -9.02 -5.40 2.62
N PHE A 49 -8.19 -4.65 3.35
CA PHE A 49 -7.82 -3.29 2.96
C PHE A 49 -7.01 -3.27 1.65
N ALA A 50 -6.09 -4.21 1.44
CA ALA A 50 -5.34 -4.31 0.18
C ALA A 50 -6.27 -4.49 -1.04
N ARG A 51 -7.32 -5.30 -0.91
CA ARG A 51 -8.35 -5.47 -1.96
C ARG A 51 -9.17 -4.21 -2.19
N GLU A 52 -9.51 -3.49 -1.11
CA GLU A 52 -10.28 -2.25 -1.18
C GLU A 52 -9.56 -1.17 -2.00
N ILE A 53 -8.23 -1.08 -1.86
CA ILE A 53 -7.40 -0.09 -2.57
C ILE A 53 -6.72 -0.62 -3.84
N ASP A 54 -7.16 -1.78 -4.33
CA ASP A 54 -6.67 -2.44 -5.56
C ASP A 54 -5.15 -2.68 -5.59
N VAL A 55 -4.57 -3.04 -4.44
CA VAL A 55 -3.16 -3.47 -4.34
C VAL A 55 -3.06 -4.98 -4.54
N PRO A 56 -2.12 -5.49 -5.35
CA PRO A 56 -1.93 -6.92 -5.57
C PRO A 56 -1.77 -7.71 -4.27
N THR A 57 -2.65 -8.70 -4.05
CA THR A 57 -2.69 -9.47 -2.80
C THR A 57 -1.60 -10.53 -2.69
N ASN A 58 -0.86 -10.81 -3.78
CA ASN A 58 0.22 -11.80 -3.80
C ASN A 58 1.45 -11.40 -2.97
N ARG A 59 1.52 -10.14 -2.52
CA ARG A 59 2.61 -9.59 -1.70
C ARG A 59 2.10 -8.81 -0.50
N ILE A 60 0.98 -9.27 0.06
CA ILE A 60 0.48 -8.82 1.36
C ILE A 60 0.98 -9.81 2.41
N TYR A 61 1.86 -9.33 3.29
CA TYR A 61 2.58 -10.19 4.24
C TYR A 61 1.84 -10.30 5.58
N LYS A 62 2.09 -11.40 6.30
CA LYS A 62 1.62 -11.65 7.67
C LYS A 62 2.61 -11.09 8.68
#